data_AF-A0A4Y2D328-F1
#
_entry.id   AF-A0A4Y2D328-F1
#
_cell.length_a   1.000
_cell.length_b   1.000
_cell.length_c   1.000
_cell.angle_alpha   90.00
_cell.angle_beta   90.00
_cell.angle_gamma   90.00
#
_symmetry.space_group_name_H-M   'P 1'
#
loop_
_entity.id
_entity.type
_entity.pdbx_description
1 polymer ?
#
loop_
_entity_poly.entity_id
_entity_poly.type
_entity_poly.pdbx_seq_one_letter_code
_entity_poly.pdbx_strand_id
1 'polypeptide(L)'
;QSAPFFERGPHRIGGVYRKAVYREYTDATFTAKKQRGPDEAHLAIMGPTLRGEVGDIIKVTFKNMASRPYSLDTHGAYYLQYDLVLLNSKNGGNYFTPKVV
;
A
#
# COMPACT_ATOMS: atom_id res chain seq x y z
N GLN A 1 -32.93 -0.91 1.49
CA GLN A 1 -32.69 0.28 2.36
C GLN A 1 -31.19 0.42 2.57
N SER A 2 -30.61 1.63 2.41
CA SER A 2 -29.16 1.91 2.59
C SER A 2 -28.85 2.86 3.75
N ALA A 3 -29.87 3.56 4.25
CA ALA A 3 -29.80 4.58 5.30
C ALA A 3 -28.89 4.22 6.51
N PRO A 4 -28.94 3.00 7.09
CA PRO A 4 -28.11 2.67 8.25
C PRO A 4 -26.59 2.81 8.06
N PHE A 5 -26.10 2.72 6.81
CA PHE A 5 -24.66 2.75 6.52
C PHE A 5 -24.15 4.12 6.07
N PHE A 6 -25.02 4.96 5.51
CA PHE A 6 -24.60 6.18 4.81
C PHE A 6 -25.08 7.47 5.49
N GLU A 7 -26.15 7.43 6.28
CA GLU A 7 -26.67 8.61 6.97
C GLU A 7 -25.69 9.10 8.04
N ARG A 8 -25.45 10.41 8.01
CA ARG A 8 -24.67 11.12 9.03
C ARG A 8 -25.58 11.57 10.17
N GLY A 9 -25.03 11.63 11.38
CA GLY A 9 -25.74 12.14 12.54
C GLY A 9 -24.82 12.30 13.75
N PRO A 10 -25.35 12.79 14.89
CA PRO A 10 -24.55 13.05 16.10
C PRO A 10 -23.73 11.85 16.59
N HIS A 11 -24.22 10.63 16.32
CA HIS A 11 -23.57 9.37 16.68
C HIS A 11 -23.29 8.48 15.46
N ARG A 12 -23.28 9.04 14.24
CA ARG A 12 -23.06 8.29 12.99
C ARG A 12 -22.10 9.02 12.06
N ILE A 13 -21.02 8.35 11.70
CA ILE A 13 -19.98 8.88 10.80
C ILE A 13 -20.50 9.04 9.35
N GLY A 14 -21.45 8.20 8.95
CA GLY A 14 -21.97 8.10 7.58
C GLY A 14 -21.05 7.28 6.68
N GLY A 15 -21.09 7.52 5.36
CA GLY A 15 -20.38 6.70 4.38
C GLY A 15 -18.91 7.06 4.11
N VAL A 16 -18.37 8.12 4.72
CA VAL A 16 -17.03 8.65 4.41
C VAL A 16 -16.08 8.45 5.58
N TYR A 17 -15.02 7.68 5.35
CA TYR A 17 -14.03 7.31 6.37
C TYR A 17 -12.62 7.63 5.90
N ARG A 18 -11.77 8.05 6.84
CA ARG A 18 -10.32 8.18 6.59
C ARG A 18 -9.69 6.78 6.52
N LYS A 19 -8.93 6.51 5.47
CA LYS A 19 -8.27 5.22 5.23
C LYS A 19 -6.82 5.42 4.80
N ALA A 20 -5.94 4.51 5.18
CA ALA A 20 -4.62 4.36 4.57
C ALA A 20 -4.72 3.40 3.40
N VAL A 21 -4.15 3.76 2.24
CA VAL A 21 -4.27 3.00 1.00
C VAL A 21 -2.92 2.94 0.29
N TYR A 22 -2.59 1.80 -0.31
CA TYR A 22 -1.43 1.67 -1.18
C TYR A 22 -1.71 2.29 -2.56
N ARG A 23 -0.73 3.01 -3.10
CA ARG A 23 -0.79 3.68 -4.40
C ARG A 23 0.55 3.56 -5.11
N GLU A 24 0.49 3.36 -6.41
CA GLU A 24 1.67 3.26 -7.27
C GLU A 24 2.17 4.66 -7.64
N TYR A 25 3.49 4.78 -7.70
CA TYR A 25 4.21 5.96 -8.12
C TYR A 25 5.13 5.60 -9.28
N THR A 26 5.47 6.58 -10.10
CA THR A 26 6.28 6.37 -11.31
C THR A 26 7.71 5.99 -11.01
N ASP A 27 8.23 6.40 -9.84
CA ASP A 27 9.63 6.23 -9.47
C ASP A 27 9.84 6.35 -7.94
N ALA A 28 11.10 6.16 -7.51
CA ALA A 28 11.50 6.16 -6.12
C ALA A 28 11.45 7.55 -5.44
N THR A 29 11.13 8.64 -6.14
CA THR A 29 10.94 9.97 -5.53
C THR A 29 9.57 10.12 -4.87
N PHE A 30 8.60 9.28 -5.26
CA PHE A 30 7.20 9.35 -4.79
C PHE A 30 6.53 10.71 -5.00
N THR A 31 6.91 11.43 -6.07
CA THR A 31 6.35 12.75 -6.40
C THR A 31 5.13 12.64 -7.32
N ALA A 32 5.22 11.82 -8.38
CA ALA A 32 4.14 11.59 -9.33
C ALA A 32 3.46 10.23 -9.09
N LYS A 33 2.16 10.25 -8.77
CA LYS A 33 1.34 9.04 -8.73
C LYS A 33 1.11 8.54 -10.15
N LYS A 34 1.23 7.24 -10.36
CA LYS A 34 0.86 6.63 -11.64
C LYS A 34 -0.64 6.73 -11.82
N GLN A 35 -1.07 7.27 -12.96
CA GLN A 35 -2.48 7.44 -13.26
C GLN A 35 -3.11 6.06 -13.55
N ARG A 36 -4.23 5.76 -12.91
CA ARG A 36 -5.01 4.55 -13.20
C ARG A 36 -5.78 4.72 -14.49
N GLY A 37 -5.72 3.68 -15.33
CA GLY A 37 -6.51 3.60 -16.55
C GLY A 37 -7.97 3.19 -16.30
N PRO A 38 -8.82 3.20 -17.35
CA PRO A 38 -10.20 2.72 -17.28
C PRO A 38 -10.30 1.24 -16.85
N ASP A 39 -9.31 0.44 -17.26
CA ASP A 39 -9.15 -0.97 -16.90
C ASP A 39 -8.89 -1.16 -15.40
N GLU A 40 -8.28 -0.19 -14.72
CA GLU A 40 -7.98 -0.24 -13.28
C GLU A 40 -8.99 0.52 -12.41
N ALA A 41 -9.99 1.16 -13.01
CA ALA A 41 -10.99 1.95 -12.29
C ALA A 41 -11.72 1.12 -11.22
N HIS A 42 -11.96 -0.16 -11.51
CA HIS A 42 -12.62 -1.11 -10.61
C HIS A 42 -11.80 -1.38 -9.33
N LEU A 43 -10.49 -1.12 -9.30
CA LEU A 43 -9.67 -1.36 -8.13
C LEU A 43 -10.03 -0.45 -6.96
N ALA A 44 -10.53 0.77 -7.23
CA ALA A 44 -10.99 1.73 -6.22
C ALA A 44 -10.05 1.84 -5.00
N ILE A 45 -10.44 1.27 -3.86
CA ILE A 45 -9.65 1.29 -2.61
C ILE A 45 -8.43 0.37 -2.64
N MET A 46 -8.48 -0.73 -3.42
CA MET A 46 -7.41 -1.71 -3.52
C MET A 46 -6.11 -1.06 -4.01
N GLY A 47 -4.98 -1.67 -3.65
CA GLY A 47 -3.66 -1.26 -4.11
C GLY A 47 -3.45 -1.47 -5.61
N PRO A 48 -2.28 -1.11 -6.14
CA PRO A 48 -1.90 -1.52 -7.49
C PRO A 48 -1.73 -3.04 -7.58
N THR A 49 -1.88 -3.59 -8.79
CA THR A 49 -1.69 -5.02 -9.01
C THR A 49 -0.22 -5.32 -9.22
N LEU A 50 0.37 -6.16 -8.36
CA LEU A 50 1.71 -6.71 -8.58
C LEU A 50 1.59 -8.00 -9.39
N ARG A 51 2.36 -8.12 -10.48
CA ARG A 51 2.36 -9.29 -11.37
C ARG A 51 3.80 -9.68 -11.69
N GLY A 52 4.01 -10.98 -11.87
CA GLY A 52 5.26 -11.59 -12.30
C GLY A 52 5.01 -13.06 -12.65
N GLU A 53 5.97 -13.68 -13.31
CA GLU A 53 5.94 -15.09 -13.68
C GLU A 53 6.72 -15.96 -12.68
N VAL A 54 6.63 -17.28 -12.84
CA VAL A 54 7.36 -18.21 -11.97
C VAL A 54 8.87 -18.04 -12.22
N GLY A 55 9.60 -17.71 -11.16
CA GLY A 55 11.03 -17.43 -11.20
C GLY A 55 11.38 -15.95 -11.22
N ASP A 56 10.40 -15.06 -11.42
CA ASP A 56 10.63 -13.62 -11.38
C ASP A 56 10.88 -13.12 -9.96
N ILE A 57 11.68 -12.06 -9.87
CA ILE A 57 11.92 -11.32 -8.63
C ILE A 57 11.19 -9.99 -8.70
N ILE A 58 10.18 -9.81 -7.84
CA ILE A 58 9.44 -8.56 -7.73
C ILE A 58 10.10 -7.68 -6.66
N LYS A 59 10.74 -6.59 -7.09
CA LYS A 59 11.31 -5.59 -6.18
C LYS A 59 10.31 -4.48 -5.89
N VAL A 60 9.97 -4.29 -4.63
CA VAL A 60 9.04 -3.25 -4.19
C VAL A 60 9.75 -2.19 -3.37
N THR A 61 9.86 -0.97 -3.91
CA THR A 61 10.28 0.20 -3.13
C THR A 61 9.05 0.78 -2.43
N PHE A 62 8.96 0.59 -1.12
CA PHE A 62 7.85 1.07 -0.31
C PHE A 62 8.23 2.35 0.45
N LYS A 63 7.31 3.31 0.55
CA LYS A 63 7.43 4.50 1.42
C LYS A 63 6.14 4.69 2.20
N ASN A 64 6.23 4.68 3.52
CA ASN A 64 5.08 4.94 4.38
C ASN A 64 4.84 6.45 4.50
N MET A 65 3.76 6.94 3.88
CA MET A 65 3.30 8.34 3.98
C MET A 65 2.10 8.52 4.93
N ALA A 66 1.77 7.49 5.72
CA ALA A 66 0.70 7.55 6.71
C ALA A 66 1.24 7.87 8.11
N SER A 67 0.34 8.12 9.06
CA SER A 67 0.70 8.56 10.43
C SER A 67 1.06 7.42 11.39
N ARG A 68 0.98 6.16 10.95
CA ARG A 68 1.22 4.96 11.77
C ARG A 68 2.20 4.05 11.04
N PRO A 69 2.97 3.21 11.75
CA PRO A 69 3.82 2.22 11.11
C PRO A 69 2.97 1.22 10.31
N TYR A 70 3.31 1.04 9.04
CA TYR A 70 2.72 0.05 8.14
C TYR A 70 3.83 -0.67 7.39
N SER A 71 3.58 -1.93 7.06
CA SER A 71 4.47 -2.81 6.29
C SER A 71 3.72 -3.37 5.07
N LEU A 72 4.37 -4.24 4.30
CA LEU A 72 3.76 -5.00 3.21
C LEU A 72 4.09 -6.47 3.43
N ASP A 73 3.06 -7.30 3.45
CA ASP A 73 3.16 -8.75 3.49
C ASP A 73 2.53 -9.35 2.24
N THR A 74 3.09 -10.44 1.72
CA THR A 74 2.62 -11.05 0.47
C THR A 74 2.25 -12.51 0.67
N HIS A 75 1.23 -12.93 -0.08
CA HIS A 75 0.87 -14.34 -0.20
C HIS A 75 1.26 -14.82 -1.60
N GLY A 76 1.83 -16.02 -1.69
CA GLY A 76 2.20 -16.65 -2.97
C GLY A 76 3.56 -16.24 -3.54
N ALA A 77 4.38 -15.52 -2.77
CA ALA A 77 5.79 -15.26 -3.08
C ALA A 77 6.67 -15.57 -1.87
N TYR A 78 7.94 -15.88 -2.12
CA TYR A 78 8.93 -16.07 -1.07
C TYR A 78 9.79 -14.80 -0.94
N TYR A 79 10.14 -14.44 0.28
CA TYR A 79 11.10 -13.37 0.53
C TYR A 79 12.51 -13.88 0.27
N LEU A 80 13.26 -13.17 -0.56
CA LEU A 80 14.68 -13.45 -0.76
C LEU A 80 15.47 -12.89 0.42
N GLN A 81 16.24 -13.76 1.07
CA GLN A 81 17.04 -13.47 2.28
C GLN A 81 18.05 -12.30 2.09
N TYR A 82 18.45 -12.01 0.84
CA TYR A 82 19.65 -11.20 0.55
C TYR A 82 19.41 -9.75 0.09
N ASP A 83 18.16 -9.29 -0.04
CA ASP A 83 17.85 -7.94 -0.58
C ASP A 83 17.29 -6.97 0.48
N LEU A 84 17.62 -7.18 1.76
CA LEU A 84 17.41 -6.20 2.82
C LEU A 84 18.39 -5.04 2.68
N VAL A 85 18.21 -4.18 1.67
CA VAL A 85 18.89 -2.88 1.66
C VAL A 85 18.25 -2.03 2.76
N LEU A 86 18.95 -1.95 3.90
CA LEU A 86 18.67 -1.01 4.97
C LEU A 86 18.89 0.42 4.44
N LEU A 87 17.88 1.01 3.81
CA LEU A 87 17.86 2.46 3.61
C LEU A 87 17.54 3.11 4.96
N ASN A 88 18.59 3.36 5.74
CA ASN A 88 18.54 4.29 6.87
C ASN A 88 18.15 5.68 6.35
N SER A 89 16.86 5.96 6.31
CA SER A 89 16.40 7.34 6.18
C SER A 89 16.70 8.03 7.50
N LYS A 90 17.63 8.99 7.49
CA LYS A 90 17.89 9.90 8.63
C LYS A 90 16.64 10.72 9.04
N ASN A 91 15.52 10.56 8.35
CA ASN A 91 14.25 11.22 8.61
C ASN A 91 13.16 10.20 9.00
N GLY A 92 13.34 9.48 10.11
CA GLY A 92 12.25 8.90 10.91
C GLY A 92 11.26 7.93 10.23
N GLY A 93 11.58 7.39 9.06
CA GLY A 93 10.73 6.40 8.38
C GLY A 93 11.02 5.00 8.88
N ASN A 94 10.12 4.42 9.67
CA ASN A 94 10.22 3.02 10.12
C ASN A 94 10.01 2.07 8.93
N TYR A 95 11.11 1.57 8.36
CA TYR A 95 11.07 0.42 7.44
C TYR A 95 11.19 -0.86 8.27
N PHE A 96 10.03 -1.41 8.61
CA PHE A 96 9.95 -2.68 9.33
C PHE A 96 10.24 -3.82 8.36
N THR A 97 11.26 -4.62 8.68
CA THR A 97 11.52 -5.89 8.01
C THR A 97 10.53 -6.95 8.50
N PRO A 98 9.90 -7.75 7.62
CA PRO A 98 9.17 -8.91 8.08
C PRO A 98 10.17 -9.89 8.72
N LYS A 99 10.08 -10.08 10.04
CA LYS A 99 10.70 -11.22 10.70
C LYS A 99 9.89 -12.46 10.34
N VAL A 100 10.48 -13.35 9.54
CA VAL A 100 9.99 -14.72 9.40
C VAL A 100 10.33 -15.43 10.72
N VAL A 101 9.30 -15.92 11.43
CA VAL A 101 9.44 -16.92 12.49
C VAL A 101 9.28 -18.28 11.84
#